data_AF-A0A9D6YSV8-F1
#
_entry.id   AF-A0A9D6YSV8-F1
#
_cell.length_a   1.000
_cell.length_b   1.000
_cell.length_c   1.000
_cell.angle_alpha   90.00
_cell.angle_beta   90.00
_cell.angle_gamma   90.00
#
_symmetry.space_group_name_H-M   'P 1'
#
loop_
_entity.id
_entity.type
_entity.pdbx_description
1 polymer ?
#
loop_
_entity_poly.entity_id
_entity_poly.type
_entity_poly.pdbx_seq_one_letter_code
_entity_poly.pdbx_strand_id
1 'polypeptide(L)' 'MKKIEYFDYQKAAREMKMSAAILKKIEKEVRAEFPKDKIMFELHVLRAIRSGYWQKTAA' A
#
# COMPACT_ATOMS: atom_id res chain seq x y z
N MET A 1 21.49 -7.77 6.77
CA MET A 1 21.16 -7.20 5.45
C MET A 1 19.99 -6.24 5.61
N LYS A 2 20.17 -4.94 5.37
CA LYS A 2 19.05 -3.98 5.35
C LYS A 2 18.16 -4.33 4.16
N LYS A 3 16.89 -4.65 4.40
CA LYS A 3 15.90 -4.76 3.31
C LYS A 3 15.76 -3.36 2.71
N ILE A 4 16.27 -3.16 1.51
CA ILE A 4 16.05 -1.93 0.76
C ILE A 4 14.55 -1.92 0.41
N GLU A 5 13.79 -1.07 1.09
CA GLU A 5 12.43 -0.69 0.67
C GLU A 5 12.62 0.48 -0.31
N TYR A 6 12.11 0.32 -1.53
CA TYR A 6 12.26 1.32 -2.58
C TYR A 6 11.24 2.44 -2.41
N PHE A 7 10.05 2.11 -1.90
CA PHE A 7 8.99 3.07 -1.60
C PHE A 7 8.44 2.88 -0.19
N ASP A 8 8.53 3.93 0.63
CA ASP A 8 7.94 3.97 1.96
C ASP A 8 6.44 4.30 1.89
N TYR A 9 5.65 3.32 1.47
CA TYR A 9 4.19 3.43 1.42
C TYR A 9 3.58 3.48 2.84
N GLN A 10 4.28 2.97 3.86
CA GLN A 10 3.81 3.01 5.23
C GLN A 10 3.77 4.44 5.77
N LYS A 11 4.77 5.26 5.44
CA LYS A 11 4.76 6.70 5.74
C LYS A 11 3.56 7.38 5.08
N ALA A 12 3.28 7.10 3.81
CA ALA A 12 2.10 7.65 3.13
C ALA A 12 0.78 7.22 3.80
N ALA A 13 0.67 5.96 4.23
CA ALA A 13 -0.51 5.47 4.97
C ALA A 13 -0.73 6.25 6.27
N ARG A 14 0.36 6.50 7.03
CA ARG A 14 0.31 7.27 8.28
C ARG A 14 -0.07 8.74 8.04
N GLU A 15 0.53 9.37 7.04
CA GLU A 15 0.23 10.77 6.67
C GLU A 15 -1.25 10.94 6.30
N MET A 16 -1.84 9.95 5.65
CA MET A 16 -3.26 9.97 5.27
C MET A 16 -4.21 9.43 6.35
N LYS A 17 -3.72 9.13 7.55
CA LYS A 17 -4.49 8.55 8.66
C LYS A 17 -5.28 7.29 8.24
N MET A 18 -4.71 6.49 7.36
CA MET A 18 -5.33 5.26 6.88
C MET A 18 -5.42 4.23 8.01
N SER A 19 -6.56 3.54 8.11
CA SER A 19 -6.70 2.44 9.07
C SER A 19 -5.85 1.23 8.66
N ALA A 20 -5.29 0.52 9.65
CA ALA A 20 -4.48 -0.67 9.40
C ALA A 20 -5.25 -1.78 8.65
N ALA A 21 -6.57 -1.87 8.85
CA ALA A 21 -7.43 -2.82 8.15
C ALA A 21 -7.51 -2.54 6.64
N ILE A 22 -7.63 -1.27 6.26
CA ILE A 22 -7.67 -0.85 4.86
C ILE A 22 -6.30 -1.08 4.21
N LEU A 23 -5.22 -0.70 4.89
CA LEU A 23 -3.85 -0.94 4.40
C LEU A 23 -3.62 -2.42 4.13
N LYS A 24 -3.97 -3.29 5.07
CA LYS A 24 -3.80 -4.75 4.94
C LYS A 24 -4.64 -5.33 3.79
N LYS A 25 -5.82 -4.77 3.51
CA LYS A 25 -6.64 -5.17 2.38
C LYS A 25 -5.96 -4.83 1.06
N ILE A 26 -5.47 -3.59 0.92
CA ILE A 26 -4.73 -3.12 -0.26
C ILE A 26 -3.46 -3.96 -0.47
N GLU A 27 -2.68 -4.20 0.59
CA GLU A 27 -1.49 -5.05 0.51
C GLU A 27 -1.83 -6.47 0.03
N LYS A 28 -2.93 -7.05 0.51
CA LYS A 28 -3.34 -8.40 0.09
C LYS A 28 -3.73 -8.44 -1.39
N GLU A 29 -4.49 -7.45 -1.86
CA GLU A 29 -4.93 -7.33 -3.25
C GLU A 29 -3.72 -7.15 -4.19
N VAL A 30 -2.85 -6.18 -3.88
CA VAL A 30 -1.66 -5.91 -4.68
C VAL A 30 -0.66 -7.08 -4.63
N ARG A 31 -0.53 -7.79 -3.51
CA ARG A 31 0.32 -8.99 -3.42
C ARG A 31 -0.20 -10.14 -4.28
N ALA A 32 -1.52 -10.26 -4.47
CA ALA A 32 -2.09 -11.27 -5.36
C ALA A 32 -1.74 -10.98 -6.83
N GLU A 33 -1.68 -9.70 -7.22
CA GLU A 33 -1.25 -9.27 -8.56
C GLU A 33 0.27 -9.38 -8.75
N PHE A 34 1.06 -9.03 -7.73
CA PHE A 34 2.52 -9.01 -7.75
C PHE A 34 3.13 -9.90 -6.64
N PRO A 35 3.01 -11.24 -6.75
CA PRO A 35 3.39 -12.15 -5.68
C PRO A 35 4.89 -12.14 -5.38
N LYS A 36 5.74 -11.98 -6.40
CA LYS A 36 7.21 -12.03 -6.28
C LYS A 36 7.91 -10.72 -6.63
N ASP A 37 7.22 -9.77 -7.26
CA ASP A 37 7.79 -8.48 -7.63
C ASP A 37 7.62 -7.48 -6.49
N LYS A 38 8.73 -7.19 -5.81
CA LYS A 38 8.75 -6.27 -4.67
C LYS A 38 8.53 -4.82 -5.09
N ILE A 39 9.10 -4.38 -6.21
CA ILE A 39 9.04 -2.98 -6.65
C ILE A 39 7.63 -2.66 -7.12
N MET A 40 7.04 -3.55 -7.94
CA MET A 40 5.66 -3.36 -8.40
C MET A 40 4.67 -3.40 -7.25
N PHE A 41 4.88 -4.29 -6.27
CA PHE A 41 4.09 -4.30 -5.05
C PHE A 41 4.16 -2.96 -4.31
N GLU A 42 5.36 -2.48 -3.97
CA GLU A 42 5.53 -1.26 -3.17
C GLU A 42 4.99 -0.02 -3.91
N LEU A 43 5.21 0.06 -5.22
CA LEU A 43 4.72 1.16 -6.07
C LEU A 43 3.19 1.19 -6.15
N HIS A 44 2.54 0.03 -6.38
CA HIS A 44 1.09 -0.03 -6.53
C HIS A 44 0.38 0.18 -5.19
N VAL A 45 0.94 -0.30 -4.07
CA VAL A 45 0.42 0.03 -2.73
C VAL A 45 0.52 1.54 -2.49
N LEU A 46 1.66 2.17 -2.77
CA LEU A 46 1.81 3.62 -2.63
C LEU A 46 0.80 4.40 -3.49
N ARG A 47 0.61 3.97 -4.74
CA ARG A 47 -0.36 4.59 -5.67
C ARG A 47 -1.80 4.45 -5.16
N ALA A 48 -2.17 3.27 -4.66
CA ALA A 48 -3.50 3.02 -4.10
C ALA A 48 -3.77 3.90 -2.87
N ILE A 49 -2.80 4.03 -1.97
CA ILE A 49 -2.89 4.91 -0.79
C ILE A 49 -3.11 6.36 -1.24
N ARG A 50 -2.24 6.89 -2.11
CA ARG A 50 -2.28 8.29 -2.57
C ARG A 50 -3.50 8.63 -3.43
N SER A 51 -4.09 7.65 -4.10
CA SER A 51 -5.32 7.88 -4.88
C SER A 51 -6.52 8.31 -4.02
N GLY A 52 -6.51 8.00 -2.73
CA GLY A 52 -7.62 8.26 -1.82
C GLY A 52 -8.88 7.42 -2.10
N TYR A 53 -8.86 6.52 -3.09
CA TYR A 53 -10.04 5.72 -3.48
C TYR A 53 -10.64 4.92 -2.32
N TRP A 54 -9.78 4.43 -1.43
CA TRP A 54 -10.14 3.69 -0.23
C TRP A 54 -11.03 4.46 0.75
N GLN A 55 -11.08 5.79 0.68
CA GLN A 55 -11.96 6.62 1.51
C GLN A 55 -13.43 6.47 1.09
N LYS A 56 -13.68 6.24 -0.21
CA LYS A 56 -15.04 6.06 -0.75
C LYS A 56 -15.63 4.69 -0.41
N THR A 57 -14.79 3.70 -0.16
CA THR A 57 -15.18 2.33 0.21
C THR A 57 -15.30 2.11 1.72
N ALA A 58 -14.98 3.12 2.53
CA ALA A 58 -15.04 3.08 4.00
C ALA A 58 -16.31 3.74 4.57
N ALA A 59 -17.15 4.32 3.70
CA ALA A 59 -18.49 4.81 4.00
C ALA A 59 -19.51 3.70 3.68
#